data_AF-A0A800EWZ7-F1
#
_entry.id   AF-A0A800EWZ7-F1
#
_cell.length_a   1.000
_cell.length_b   1.000
_cell.length_c   1.000
_cell.angle_alpha   90.00
_cell.angle_beta   90.00
_cell.angle_gamma   90.00
#
_symmetry.space_group_name_H-M   'P 1'
#
loop_
_entity.id
_entity.type
_entity.pdbx_description
1 polymer ?
#
loop_
_entity_poly.entity_id
_entity_poly.type
_entity_poly.pdbx_seq_one_letter_code
_entity_poly.pdbx_strand_id
1 'polypeptide(L)'
;MPKSTDPSSTLEQTGLIGQPDRERFVNTAARLAAEVYDFHERWALESGTPLEVIIKRTPMLDEEVRELKEEIERPVSEFDEAAMAEEAADVLFVALGHMEQLGTVGLNGMNAVTAKNVAKTTKSHFKHPVSGKVTRIGRKDSPQTESGALS
;
A
#
# COMPACT_ATOMS: atom_id res chain seq x y z
N MET A 1 3.76 -4.90 -39.55
CA MET A 1 2.98 -5.04 -38.31
C MET A 1 3.97 -5.25 -37.17
N PRO A 2 4.01 -4.39 -36.14
CA PRO A 2 4.81 -4.68 -34.95
C PRO A 2 4.14 -5.82 -34.17
N LYS A 3 4.94 -6.78 -33.71
CA LYS A 3 4.46 -7.85 -32.84
C LYS A 3 4.08 -7.24 -31.49
N SER A 4 2.85 -7.52 -31.07
CA SER A 4 2.38 -7.29 -29.69
C SER A 4 3.36 -7.99 -28.73
N THR A 5 4.00 -7.22 -27.86
CA THR A 5 4.76 -7.75 -26.72
C THR A 5 3.76 -8.13 -25.64
N ASP A 6 3.49 -9.42 -25.56
CA ASP A 6 2.59 -10.03 -24.58
C ASP A 6 3.15 -9.79 -23.15
N PRO A 7 2.41 -9.11 -22.25
CA PRO A 7 2.84 -8.88 -20.87
C PRO A 7 3.02 -10.19 -20.09
N SER A 8 2.49 -11.30 -20.60
CA SER A 8 2.75 -12.65 -20.09
C SER A 8 4.23 -13.04 -20.15
N SER A 9 5.00 -12.51 -21.12
CA SER A 9 6.40 -12.88 -21.33
C SER A 9 7.37 -12.34 -20.26
N THR A 10 7.00 -11.27 -19.57
CA THR A 10 7.82 -10.68 -18.49
C THR A 10 7.63 -11.42 -17.16
N LEU A 11 6.43 -11.99 -16.94
CA LEU A 11 6.12 -12.75 -15.72
C LEU A 11 6.79 -14.13 -15.71
N GLU A 12 6.92 -14.78 -16.86
CA GLU A 12 7.61 -16.07 -17.02
C GLU A 12 9.09 -16.02 -16.59
N GLN A 13 9.77 -14.88 -16.76
CA GLN A 13 11.19 -14.74 -16.42
C GLN A 13 11.48 -14.65 -14.91
N THR A 14 10.45 -14.48 -14.07
CA THR A 14 10.62 -14.26 -12.62
C THR A 14 10.42 -15.51 -11.74
N GLY A 15 10.06 -16.66 -12.33
CA GLY A 15 9.85 -17.90 -11.58
C GLY A 15 8.64 -17.89 -10.62
N LEU A 16 7.74 -16.92 -10.75
CA LEU A 16 6.57 -16.75 -9.88
C LEU A 16 5.36 -17.63 -10.27
N ILE A 17 5.46 -18.42 -11.34
CA ILE A 17 4.39 -19.31 -11.79
C ILE A 17 4.41 -20.59 -10.93
N GLY A 18 3.43 -20.71 -10.02
CA GLY A 18 3.23 -21.91 -9.19
C GLY A 18 3.18 -21.65 -7.68
N GLN A 19 3.49 -20.43 -7.22
CA GLN A 19 3.32 -20.04 -5.81
C GLN A 19 1.84 -19.71 -5.51
N PRO A 20 1.29 -20.08 -4.35
CA PRO A 20 -0.02 -19.61 -3.90
C PRO A 20 -0.10 -18.08 -3.97
N ASP A 21 -1.26 -17.50 -4.32
CA ASP A 21 -1.43 -16.04 -4.52
C ASP A 21 -0.86 -15.20 -3.37
N ARG A 22 -0.99 -15.69 -2.13
CA ARG A 22 -0.40 -15.05 -0.95
C ARG A 22 1.12 -14.95 -1.03
N GLU A 23 1.80 -16.05 -1.37
CA GLU A 23 3.26 -16.09 -1.44
C GLU A 23 3.77 -15.23 -2.59
N ARG A 24 3.12 -15.30 -3.76
CA ARG A 24 3.43 -14.44 -4.90
C ARG A 24 3.29 -12.96 -4.53
N PHE A 25 2.19 -12.57 -3.88
CA PHE A 25 1.98 -11.18 -3.44
C PHE A 25 3.07 -10.71 -2.46
N VAL A 26 3.36 -11.50 -1.42
CA VAL A 26 4.37 -11.17 -0.41
C VAL A 26 5.76 -11.04 -1.07
N ASN A 27 6.12 -11.96 -1.95
CA ASN A 27 7.42 -11.93 -2.64
C ASN A 27 7.53 -10.73 -3.58
N THR A 28 6.48 -10.37 -4.31
CA THR A 28 6.45 -9.17 -5.15
C THR A 28 6.61 -7.89 -4.32
N ALA A 29 5.87 -7.76 -3.22
CA ALA A 29 5.98 -6.59 -2.33
C ALA A 29 7.38 -6.49 -1.69
N ALA A 30 7.97 -7.63 -1.28
CA ALA A 30 9.32 -7.67 -0.74
C ALA A 30 10.36 -7.25 -1.78
N ARG A 31 10.20 -7.66 -3.06
CA ARG A 31 11.07 -7.20 -4.16
C ARG A 31 10.97 -5.70 -4.40
N LEU A 32 9.76 -5.13 -4.36
CA LEU A 32 9.57 -3.68 -4.46
C LEU A 32 10.30 -2.94 -3.32
N ALA A 33 10.17 -3.44 -2.08
CA ALA A 33 10.85 -2.86 -0.92
C ALA A 33 12.39 -2.96 -1.01
N ALA A 34 12.92 -4.05 -1.58
CA ALA A 34 14.34 -4.18 -1.84
C ALA A 34 14.80 -3.17 -2.91
N GLU A 35 14.03 -3.01 -3.99
CA GLU A 35 14.35 -2.04 -5.04
C GLU A 35 14.37 -0.60 -4.53
N VAL A 36 13.52 -0.23 -3.57
CA VAL A 36 13.60 1.09 -2.90
C VAL A 36 14.98 1.32 -2.28
N TYR A 37 15.51 0.32 -1.57
CA TYR A 37 16.83 0.39 -0.94
C TYR A 37 17.93 0.54 -2.00
N ASP A 38 17.92 -0.35 -3.00
CA ASP A 38 18.90 -0.35 -4.09
C ASP A 38 18.81 0.96 -4.90
N PHE A 39 17.62 1.51 -5.12
CA PHE A 39 17.42 2.80 -5.77
C PHE A 39 18.05 3.93 -4.96
N HIS A 40 17.82 3.99 -3.65
CA HIS A 40 18.43 5.01 -2.78
C HIS A 40 19.96 4.92 -2.76
N GLU A 41 20.52 3.71 -2.71
CA GLU A 41 21.98 3.49 -2.79
C GLU A 41 22.54 3.93 -4.16
N ARG A 42 21.88 3.52 -5.27
CA ARG A 42 22.31 3.85 -6.63
C ARG A 42 22.35 5.35 -6.90
N TRP A 43 21.37 6.09 -6.38
CA TRP A 43 21.22 7.52 -6.65
C TRP A 43 21.80 8.42 -5.56
N ALA A 44 22.41 7.84 -4.52
CA ALA A 44 23.03 8.55 -3.40
C ALA A 44 22.14 9.68 -2.87
N LEU A 45 20.89 9.35 -2.56
CA LEU A 45 19.88 10.36 -2.25
C LEU A 45 20.24 11.18 -1.00
N GLU A 46 19.72 12.40 -0.99
CA GLU A 46 20.20 13.57 -0.24
C GLU A 46 20.60 13.34 1.24
N SER A 47 21.67 14.04 1.64
CA SER A 47 22.07 14.18 3.04
C SER A 47 21.11 15.06 3.84
N GLY A 48 20.77 14.65 5.06
CA GLY A 48 19.97 15.43 6.00
C GLY A 48 19.49 14.60 7.17
N THR A 49 18.80 15.23 8.12
CA THR A 49 18.05 14.48 9.12
C THR A 49 16.85 13.77 8.46
N PRO A 50 16.35 12.65 9.00
CA PRO A 50 15.20 11.95 8.43
C PRO A 50 13.98 12.85 8.22
N LEU A 51 13.73 13.79 9.14
CA LEU A 51 12.62 14.73 9.03
C LEU A 51 12.77 15.68 7.83
N GLU A 52 13.96 16.24 7.63
CA GLU A 52 14.23 17.15 6.51
C GLU A 52 14.06 16.43 5.17
N VAL A 53 14.56 15.20 5.05
CA VAL A 53 14.40 14.40 3.84
C VAL A 53 12.93 14.08 3.58
N ILE A 54 12.17 13.69 4.60
CA ILE A 54 10.73 13.42 4.46
C ILE A 54 9.95 14.66 4.05
N ILE A 55 10.23 15.82 4.66
CA ILE A 55 9.56 17.08 4.28
C ILE A 55 9.81 17.38 2.81
N LYS A 56 11.04 17.21 2.31
CA LYS A 56 11.37 17.41 0.91
C LYS A 56 10.69 16.42 -0.04
N ARG A 57 10.41 15.19 0.43
CA ARG A 57 9.81 14.12 -0.38
C ARG A 57 8.29 14.00 -0.24
N THR A 58 7.69 14.68 0.73
CA THR A 58 6.24 14.71 0.91
C THR A 58 5.51 15.16 -0.36
N PRO A 59 5.98 16.16 -1.14
CA PRO A 59 5.36 16.50 -2.42
C PRO A 59 5.33 15.35 -3.43
N MET A 60 6.32 14.45 -3.43
CA MET A 60 6.30 13.26 -4.27
C MET A 60 5.19 12.31 -3.84
N LEU A 61 5.03 12.08 -2.53
CA LEU A 61 3.93 11.24 -2.03
C LEU A 61 2.56 11.85 -2.36
N ASP A 62 2.43 13.17 -2.27
CA ASP A 62 1.20 13.89 -2.62
C ASP A 62 0.90 13.77 -4.13
N GLU A 63 1.94 13.76 -4.97
CA GLU A 63 1.84 13.54 -6.42
C GLU A 63 1.32 12.13 -6.73
N GLU A 64 1.95 11.07 -6.22
CA GLU A 64 1.50 9.69 -6.50
C GLU A 64 0.06 9.44 -6.01
N VAL A 65 -0.31 10.02 -4.85
CA VAL A 65 -1.67 9.89 -4.32
C VAL A 65 -2.69 10.61 -5.21
N ARG A 66 -2.31 11.74 -5.80
CA ARG A 66 -3.15 12.48 -6.76
C ARG A 66 -3.32 11.66 -8.04
N GLU A 67 -2.25 11.09 -8.58
CA GLU A 67 -2.28 10.32 -9.83
C GLU A 67 -3.12 9.05 -9.69
N LEU A 68 -2.92 8.30 -8.60
CA LEU A 68 -3.80 7.18 -8.27
C LEU A 68 -5.27 7.59 -8.19
N LYS A 69 -5.55 8.74 -7.58
CA LYS A 69 -6.93 9.25 -7.46
C LYS A 69 -7.50 9.59 -8.84
N GLU A 70 -6.71 10.22 -9.71
CA GLU A 70 -7.13 10.55 -11.07
C GLU A 70 -7.48 9.28 -11.86
N GLU A 71 -6.68 8.22 -11.76
CA GLU A 71 -6.98 6.91 -12.40
C GLU A 71 -8.25 6.26 -11.85
N ILE A 72 -8.48 6.32 -10.53
CA ILE A 72 -9.70 5.80 -9.89
C ILE A 72 -10.96 6.56 -10.31
N GLU A 73 -10.84 7.87 -10.52
CA GLU A 73 -11.96 8.76 -10.84
C GLU A 73 -12.26 8.84 -12.35
N ARG A 74 -11.48 8.17 -13.20
CA ARG A 74 -11.74 8.10 -14.64
C ARG A 74 -13.12 7.52 -14.95
N PRO A 75 -13.78 7.99 -16.03
CA PRO A 75 -14.97 7.33 -16.54
C PRO A 75 -14.70 5.85 -16.81
N VAL A 76 -15.69 4.98 -16.55
CA VAL A 76 -15.56 3.52 -16.76
C VAL A 76 -15.13 3.17 -18.19
N SER A 77 -15.48 3.99 -19.18
CA SER A 77 -15.07 3.81 -20.58
C SER A 77 -13.58 4.05 -20.84
N GLU A 78 -12.88 4.70 -19.92
CA GLU A 78 -11.47 5.06 -19.99
C GLU A 78 -10.66 4.40 -18.86
N PHE A 79 -11.29 3.52 -18.07
CA PHE A 79 -10.64 2.85 -16.95
C PHE A 79 -9.56 1.90 -17.46
N ASP A 80 -8.33 2.13 -17.00
CA ASP A 80 -7.19 1.26 -17.24
C ASP A 80 -6.73 0.65 -15.91
N GLU A 81 -7.03 -0.64 -15.74
CA GLU A 81 -6.69 -1.38 -14.53
C GLU A 81 -5.17 -1.49 -14.32
N ALA A 82 -4.39 -1.55 -15.41
CA ALA A 82 -2.94 -1.63 -15.34
C ALA A 82 -2.35 -0.30 -14.88
N ALA A 83 -2.81 0.82 -15.46
CA ALA A 83 -2.38 2.15 -15.04
C ALA A 83 -2.73 2.41 -13.56
N MET A 84 -3.97 2.13 -13.13
CA MET A 84 -4.36 2.24 -11.73
C MET A 84 -3.47 1.39 -10.79
N ALA A 85 -3.09 0.18 -11.22
CA ALA A 85 -2.22 -0.68 -10.43
C ALA A 85 -0.77 -0.17 -10.36
N GLU A 86 -0.27 0.47 -11.42
CA GLU A 86 1.03 1.13 -11.47
C GLU A 86 1.06 2.32 -10.50
N GLU A 87 0.10 3.23 -10.57
CA GLU A 87 0.00 4.37 -9.64
C GLU A 87 -0.12 3.93 -8.17
N ALA A 88 -0.85 2.84 -7.91
CA ALA A 88 -0.94 2.27 -6.56
C ALA A 88 0.41 1.70 -6.07
N ALA A 89 1.23 1.16 -6.99
CA ALA A 89 2.56 0.68 -6.68
C ALA A 89 3.53 1.85 -6.44
N ASP A 90 3.39 2.96 -7.15
CA ASP A 90 4.22 4.16 -6.99
C ASP A 90 3.96 4.86 -5.64
N VAL A 91 2.70 4.96 -5.22
CA VAL A 91 2.35 5.38 -3.84
C VAL A 91 3.06 4.49 -2.81
N LEU A 92 3.06 3.17 -3.02
CA LEU A 92 3.73 2.24 -2.12
C LEU A 92 5.25 2.41 -2.15
N PHE A 93 5.85 2.61 -3.33
CA PHE A 93 7.29 2.82 -3.50
C PHE A 93 7.78 4.05 -2.73
N VAL A 94 7.10 5.19 -2.89
CA VAL A 94 7.43 6.43 -2.17
C VAL A 94 7.22 6.28 -0.67
N ALA A 95 6.13 5.64 -0.23
CA ALA A 95 5.86 5.40 1.19
C ALA A 95 6.89 4.46 1.84
N LEU A 96 7.34 3.42 1.13
CA LEU A 96 8.44 2.56 1.56
C LEU A 96 9.75 3.34 1.65
N GLY A 97 10.02 4.25 0.70
CA GLY A 97 11.18 5.13 0.74
C GLY A 97 11.20 6.04 1.97
N HIS A 98 10.04 6.53 2.41
CA HIS A 98 9.93 7.29 3.67
C HIS A 98 10.26 6.42 4.89
N MET A 99 9.79 5.17 4.91
CA MET A 99 10.08 4.24 6.00
C MET A 99 11.57 3.86 6.05
N GLU A 100 12.18 3.63 4.89
CA GLU A 100 13.61 3.36 4.76
C GLU A 100 14.43 4.54 5.30
N GLN A 101 14.10 5.77 4.91
CA GLN A 101 14.79 6.99 5.35
C GLN A 101 14.71 7.23 6.87
N LEU A 102 13.65 6.75 7.53
CA LEU A 102 13.50 6.77 9.00
C LEU A 102 14.38 5.74 9.71
N GLY A 103 15.04 4.84 8.99
CA GLY A 103 15.89 3.77 9.51
C GLY A 103 15.17 2.94 10.58
N THR A 104 15.84 2.73 11.71
CA THR A 104 15.30 1.94 12.84
C THR A 104 13.94 2.42 13.33
N VAL A 105 13.67 3.73 13.29
CA VAL A 105 12.37 4.27 13.71
C VAL A 105 11.26 3.86 12.74
N GLY A 106 11.55 3.88 11.44
CA GLY A 106 10.62 3.40 10.39
C GLY A 106 10.31 1.92 10.57
N LEU A 107 11.34 1.09 10.77
CA LEU A 107 11.19 -0.35 11.04
C LEU A 107 10.32 -0.61 12.29
N ASN A 108 10.55 0.13 13.37
CA ASN A 108 9.73 0.03 14.58
C ASN A 108 8.26 0.38 14.31
N GLY A 109 8.01 1.43 13.52
CA GLY A 109 6.67 1.82 13.08
C GLY A 109 5.97 0.70 12.29
N MET A 110 6.65 0.12 11.29
CA MET A 110 6.16 -1.00 10.49
C MET A 110 5.80 -2.21 11.37
N ASN A 111 6.68 -2.56 12.31
CA ASN A 111 6.47 -3.66 13.25
C ASN A 111 5.28 -3.41 14.18
N ALA A 112 5.16 -2.19 14.72
CA ALA A 112 4.05 -1.82 15.59
C ALA A 112 2.69 -1.90 14.86
N VAL A 113 2.61 -1.40 13.62
CA VAL A 113 1.40 -1.49 12.80
C VAL A 113 1.07 -2.94 12.44
N THR A 114 2.08 -3.74 12.11
CA THR A 114 1.92 -5.18 11.83
C THR A 114 1.35 -5.91 13.04
N ALA A 115 2.00 -5.78 14.21
CA ALA A 115 1.55 -6.42 15.45
C ALA A 115 0.12 -6.00 15.83
N LYS A 116 -0.20 -4.70 15.69
CA LYS A 116 -1.54 -4.17 15.94
C LYS A 116 -2.60 -4.79 15.03
N ASN A 117 -2.29 -5.00 13.74
CA ASN A 117 -3.24 -5.60 12.81
C ASN A 117 -3.36 -7.12 13.00
N VAL A 118 -2.28 -7.84 13.31
CA VAL A 118 -2.30 -9.27 13.67
C VAL A 118 -3.17 -9.51 14.90
N ALA A 119 -3.14 -8.60 15.87
CA ALA A 119 -3.96 -8.69 17.08
C ALA A 119 -5.47 -8.41 16.85
N LYS A 120 -5.88 -7.92 15.67
CA LYS A 120 -7.30 -7.71 15.37
C LYS A 120 -7.97 -9.06 15.16
N THR A 121 -8.98 -9.34 15.99
CA THR A 121 -9.79 -10.55 15.89
C THR A 121 -11.26 -10.18 15.68
N THR A 122 -12.04 -11.07 15.05
CA THR A 122 -13.50 -10.91 14.90
C THR A 122 -14.25 -10.85 16.24
N LYS A 123 -13.59 -11.23 17.34
CA LYS A 123 -14.12 -11.08 18.72
C LYS A 123 -13.91 -9.69 19.31
N SER A 124 -12.91 -8.96 18.83
CA SER A 124 -12.52 -7.64 19.36
C SER A 124 -12.82 -6.51 18.37
N HIS A 125 -13.07 -6.84 17.11
CA HIS A 125 -13.29 -5.91 16.01
C HIS A 125 -14.42 -6.39 15.11
N PHE A 126 -15.13 -5.44 14.50
CA PHE A 126 -16.12 -5.68 13.47
C PHE A 126 -15.71 -4.98 12.16
N LYS A 127 -16.22 -5.47 11.03
CA LYS A 127 -16.07 -4.82 9.73
C LYS A 127 -17.26 -3.87 9.54
N HIS A 128 -17.01 -2.57 9.38
CA HIS A 128 -18.06 -1.59 9.13
C HIS A 128 -18.78 -1.93 7.81
N PRO A 129 -20.12 -1.98 7.77
CA PRO A 129 -20.86 -2.51 6.61
C PRO A 129 -20.73 -1.64 5.36
N VAL A 130 -20.63 -0.32 5.52
CA VAL A 130 -20.51 0.62 4.39
C VAL A 130 -19.07 0.76 3.91
N SER A 131 -18.16 1.23 4.77
CA SER A 131 -16.75 1.50 4.39
C SER A 131 -15.85 0.27 4.34
N GLY A 132 -16.30 -0.89 4.83
CA GLY A 132 -15.46 -2.08 4.97
C GLY A 132 -14.34 -1.98 6.02
N LYS A 133 -14.22 -0.84 6.73
CA LYS A 133 -13.16 -0.59 7.72
C LYS A 133 -13.30 -1.52 8.94
N VAL A 134 -12.20 -2.12 9.36
CA VAL A 134 -12.16 -2.94 10.59
C VAL A 134 -11.97 -2.05 11.82
N THR A 135 -12.98 -2.02 12.70
CA THR A 135 -13.08 -1.14 13.87
C THR A 135 -13.25 -1.94 15.16
N ARG A 136 -12.67 -1.46 16.27
CA ARG A 136 -12.77 -2.14 17.57
C ARG A 136 -14.20 -2.07 18.13
N ILE A 137 -14.71 -3.18 18.62
CA ILE A 137 -16.02 -3.26 19.29
C ILE A 137 -15.94 -2.47 20.61
N GLY A 138 -16.91 -1.58 20.85
CA GLY A 138 -17.01 -0.77 22.08
C GLY A 138 -16.31 0.60 22.03
N ARG A 139 -15.76 1.02 20.89
CA ARG A 139 -15.47 2.45 20.63
C ARG A 139 -16.75 3.18 20.21
N LYS A 140 -16.84 4.49 20.45
CA LYS A 140 -18.00 5.37 20.13
C LYS A 140 -18.53 5.26 18.69
N ASP A 141 -17.75 4.69 17.77
CA ASP A 141 -18.11 4.44 16.36
C ASP A 141 -18.68 3.03 16.11
N SER A 142 -18.98 2.27 17.17
CA SER A 142 -19.71 0.99 17.04
C SER A 142 -21.17 1.32 16.72
N PRO A 143 -21.80 0.65 15.72
CA PRO A 143 -23.24 0.80 15.50
C PRO A 143 -23.94 0.54 16.83
N GLN A 144 -24.65 1.54 17.36
CA GLN A 144 -25.56 1.30 18.46
C GLN A 144 -26.65 0.41 17.89
N THR A 145 -26.74 -0.82 18.39
CA THR A 145 -27.90 -1.65 18.15
C THR A 145 -29.10 -0.92 18.73
N GLU A 146 -29.92 -0.30 17.87
CA GLU A 146 -31.24 0.18 18.23
C GLU A 146 -32.10 -1.03 18.60
N SER A 147 -32.05 -1.41 19.87
CA SER A 147 -33.06 -2.27 20.48
C SER A 147 -33.77 -1.47 21.57
N GLY A 148 -34.96 -0.98 21.25
CA GLY A 148 -35.96 -0.60 22.26
C GLY A 148 -36.60 0.75 22.05
N ALA A 149 -37.78 0.76 21.43
CA ALA A 149 -38.97 1.48 21.92
C ALA A 149 -40.18 1.20 21.00
N LEU A 150 -40.83 0.05 21.20
CA LEU A 150 -42.28 -0.06 21.03
C LEU A 150 -42.83 -0.30 22.44
N SER A 151 -43.05 0.82 23.13
CA SER A 151 -43.91 1.08 24.30
C SER A 151 -45.21 1.73 23.86
#